data_AF-A0A7W8BHQ9-F1
#
_entry.id   AF-A0A7W8BHQ9-F1
#
_cell.length_a   1.000
_cell.length_b   1.000
_cell.length_c   1.000
_cell.angle_alpha   90.00
_cell.angle_beta   90.00
_cell.angle_gamma   90.00
#
_symmetry.space_group_name_H-M   'P 1'
#
loop_
_entity.id
_entity.type
_entity.pdbx_description
1 polymer ?
#
loop_
_entity_poly.entity_id
_entity_poly.type
_entity_poly.pdbx_seq_one_letter_code
_entity_poly.pdbx_strand_id
1 'polypeptide(L)' 'MALESGRLHEALRGGRFALITPRPYGDGGARAERLAVERWASGSRRTTVLVRPDGYAAWASDSAGPAETALATHLG' A
#
# COMPACT_ATOMS: atom_id res chain seq x y z
N MET A 1 7.25 5.58 12.76
CA MET A 1 6.42 6.01 11.61
C MET A 1 5.12 5.22 11.68
N ALA A 2 3.97 5.88 11.88
CA ALA A 2 2.68 5.22 12.11
C ALA A 2 1.74 5.41 10.90
N LEU A 3 0.95 4.39 10.60
CA LEU A 3 -0.16 4.41 9.64
C LEU A 3 -1.48 4.59 10.41
N GLU A 4 -2.52 5.09 9.74
CA GLU A 4 -3.80 5.44 10.35
C GLU A 4 -4.48 4.22 11.05
N SER A 5 -4.18 3.00 10.59
CA SER A 5 -4.68 1.73 11.14
C SER A 5 -3.87 1.18 12.34
N GLY A 6 -2.74 1.79 12.68
CA GLY A 6 -1.92 1.37 13.83
C GLY A 6 -0.50 0.98 13.45
N ARG A 7 -0.26 -0.04 12.61
CA ARG A 7 1.10 -0.46 12.18
C ARG A 7 1.08 -1.22 10.86
N LEU A 8 2.02 -0.90 9.96
CA LEU A 8 2.25 -1.61 8.69
C LEU A 8 2.38 -3.14 8.87
N HIS A 9 3.00 -3.58 9.97
CA HIS A 9 3.15 -5.02 10.27
C HIS A 9 1.82 -5.75 10.48
N GLU A 10 0.77 -5.06 10.94
CA GLU A 10 -0.55 -5.69 11.10
C GLU A 10 -1.24 -5.87 9.74
N ALA A 11 -1.08 -4.90 8.83
CA ALA A 11 -1.58 -5.04 7.46
C ALA A 11 -0.91 -6.20 6.71
N LEU A 12 0.38 -6.45 6.99
CA LEU A 12 1.19 -7.50 6.38
C LEU A 12 0.96 -8.91 6.97
N ARG A 13 0.31 -9.04 8.14
CA ARG A 13 0.08 -10.35 8.79
C ARG A 13 -0.70 -11.35 7.93
N GLY A 14 -1.40 -10.88 6.90
CA GLY A 14 -2.12 -11.73 5.95
C GLY A 14 -1.27 -12.34 4.83
N GLY A 15 0.05 -12.11 4.79
CA GLY A 15 0.88 -12.57 3.65
C GLY A 15 0.53 -11.85 2.34
N ARG A 16 -0.15 -10.70 2.45
CA ARG A 16 -0.63 -9.87 1.36
C ARG A 16 0.25 -8.64 1.18
N PHE A 17 0.19 -8.04 -0.01
CA PHE A 17 0.87 -6.78 -0.26
C PHE A 17 0.15 -5.65 0.48
N ALA A 18 0.88 -4.63 0.92
CA ALA A 18 0.32 -3.44 1.53
C ALA A 18 0.62 -2.21 0.66
N LEU A 19 -0.41 -1.55 0.15
CA LEU A 19 -0.33 -0.29 -0.57
C LEU A 19 -0.65 0.85 0.40
N ILE A 20 0.34 1.67 0.72
CA ILE A 20 0.16 2.84 1.55
C ILE A 20 -0.04 4.05 0.65
N THR A 21 -1.21 4.69 0.72
CA THR A 21 -1.54 5.86 -0.10
C THR A 21 -1.78 7.10 0.77
N PRO A 22 -1.54 8.31 0.23
CA PRO A 22 -1.81 9.57 0.96
C PRO A 22 -3.30 9.95 0.97
N ARG A 23 -4.03 9.57 -0.08
CA ARG A 23 -5.47 9.78 -0.28
C ARG A 23 -6.17 8.44 -0.26
N PRO A 24 -7.49 8.41 0.05
CA PRO A 24 -8.29 7.20 -0.08
C PRO A 24 -8.14 6.68 -1.53
N TYR A 25 -7.43 5.58 -1.64
CA TYR A 25 -7.43 4.74 -2.82
C TYR A 25 -8.55 3.73 -2.60
N GLY A 26 -9.33 3.40 -3.63
CA GLY A 26 -10.36 2.37 -3.49
C GLY A 26 -9.76 1.10 -2.88
N ASP A 27 -10.58 0.27 -2.21
CA ASP A 27 -10.20 -0.90 -1.40
C ASP A 27 -9.35 -2.00 -2.10
N GLY A 28 -8.68 -1.72 -3.21
CA GLY A 28 -7.98 -2.68 -4.05
C GLY A 28 -8.93 -3.38 -5.02
N GLY A 29 -10.25 -3.11 -4.94
CA GLY A 29 -11.26 -3.69 -5.82
C GLY A 29 -11.18 -5.23 -5.83
N ALA A 30 -11.08 -5.81 -7.04
CA ALA A 30 -10.92 -7.25 -7.24
C ALA A 30 -9.63 -7.85 -6.63
N ARG A 31 -8.69 -7.01 -6.18
CA ARG A 31 -7.41 -7.42 -5.58
C ARG A 31 -7.40 -7.28 -4.05
N ALA A 32 -8.50 -6.87 -3.42
CA ALA A 32 -8.61 -6.66 -1.97
C ALA A 32 -8.21 -7.90 -1.12
N GLU A 33 -8.40 -9.10 -1.66
CA GLU A 33 -7.99 -10.35 -1.00
C GLU A 33 -6.46 -10.51 -0.92
N ARG A 34 -5.72 -9.92 -1.87
CA ARG A 34 -4.25 -10.01 -1.98
C ARG A 34 -3.53 -8.68 -1.73
N LEU A 35 -4.28 -7.60 -1.55
CA LEU A 35 -3.79 -6.25 -1.36
C LEU A 35 -4.53 -5.58 -0.20
N ALA A 36 -3.79 -5.22 0.85
CA ALA A 36 -4.25 -4.30 1.87
C ALA A 36 -3.98 -2.86 1.42
N VAL A 37 -4.98 -1.99 1.46
CA VAL A 37 -4.81 -0.55 1.24
C VAL A 37 -4.81 0.15 2.58
N GLU A 38 -3.73 0.88 2.85
CA GLU A 38 -3.49 1.59 4.10
C GLU A 38 -3.23 3.07 3.83
N ARG A 39 -3.38 3.92 4.85
CA ARG A 39 -3.18 5.37 4.73
C ARG A 39 -2.09 5.88 5.66
N TRP A 40 -1.32 6.85 5.18
CA TRP A 40 -0.40 7.61 6.02
C TRP A 40 -1.16 8.34 7.13
N ALA A 41 -0.81 8.09 8.40
CA ALA A 41 -1.45 8.75 9.53
C ALA A 41 -1.25 10.27 9.53
N SER A 42 -0.17 10.76 8.91
CA SER A 42 0.08 12.18 8.72
C SER A 42 -0.10 12.52 7.25
N GLY A 43 -1.15 13.28 6.93
CA GLY A 43 -1.49 13.73 5.57
C GLY A 43 -0.45 14.64 4.89
N SER A 44 0.73 14.79 5.48
CA SER A 44 1.86 15.54 4.93
C SER A 44 2.63 14.74 3.86
N ARG A 45 2.58 13.40 3.91
CA ARG A 45 3.23 12.56 2.89
C ARG A 45 2.29 12.35 1.72
N ARG A 46 2.77 12.66 0.52
CA ARG A 46 2.09 12.42 -0.78
C ARG A 46 2.55 11.15 -1.48
N THR A 47 3.53 10.46 -0.90
CA THR A 47 4.13 9.29 -1.51
C THR A 47 3.27 8.04 -1.34
N THR A 48 3.01 7.35 -2.43
CA THR A 48 2.45 6.01 -2.45
C THR A 48 3.57 4.98 -2.33
N VAL A 49 3.41 3.97 -1.48
CA VAL A 49 4.41 2.90 -1.28
C VAL A 49 3.73 1.55 -1.34
N LEU A 50 4.29 0.63 -2.13
CA LEU A 50 3.90 -0.77 -2.14
C LEU A 50 4.92 -1.58 -1.33
N VAL A 51 4.41 -2.30 -0.34
CA VAL A 51 5.20 -3.14 0.57
C VAL A 51 4.83 -4.60 0.33
N ARG A 52 5.86 -5.43 0.19
CA ARG A 52 5.72 -6.88 0.06
C ARG A 52 5.33 -7.51 1.39
N PRO A 53 4.70 -8.69 1.39
CA PRO A 53 4.42 -9.44 2.63
C PRO A 53 5.65 -9.72 3.49
N ASP A 54 6.85 -9.73 2.88
CA ASP A 54 8.15 -9.87 3.56
C ASP A 54 8.56 -8.62 4.37
N GLY A 55 7.84 -7.51 4.27
CA GLY A 55 8.13 -6.26 4.98
C GLY A 55 9.03 -5.28 4.21
N TYR A 56 9.51 -5.65 3.04
CA TYR A 56 10.30 -4.76 2.17
C TYR A 56 9.45 -3.97 1.19
N ALA A 57 9.84 -2.71 0.95
CA ALA A 57 9.24 -1.88 -0.08
C ALA A 57 9.58 -2.45 -1.47
N ALA A 58 8.57 -2.84 -2.24
CA ALA A 58 8.72 -3.23 -3.63
C ALA A 58 8.76 -2.01 -4.56
N TRP A 59 8.03 -0.96 -4.20
CA TRP A 59 7.87 0.21 -5.05
C TRP A 59 7.45 1.45 -4.24
N ALA A 60 7.84 2.65 -4.70
CA ALA A 60 7.40 3.91 -4.14
C ALA A 60 7.33 5.00 -5.22
N SER A 61 6.30 5.85 -5.17
CA SER A 61 6.18 7.02 -6.05
C SER A 61 5.37 8.13 -5.39
N ASP A 62 5.69 9.39 -5.72
CA ASP A 62 4.94 10.55 -5.23
C ASP A 62 3.58 10.75 -5.90
N SER A 63 3.30 10.03 -6.99
CA SER A 63 2.05 10.10 -7.73
C SER A 63 1.27 8.78 -7.66
N ALA A 64 -0.05 8.87 -7.53
CA ALA A 64 -0.93 7.70 -7.54
C ALA A 64 -1.06 7.04 -8.93
N GLY A 65 -0.85 7.80 -10.02
CA GLY A 65 -0.95 7.32 -11.40
C GLY A 65 -0.10 6.07 -11.72
N PRO A 66 1.19 6.00 -11.35
CA PRO A 66 2.02 4.83 -11.60
C PRO A 66 1.79 3.65 -10.63
N ALA A 67 0.90 3.78 -9.64
CA ALA A 67 0.63 2.72 -8.67
C ALA A 67 -0.05 1.50 -9.33
N GLU A 68 -0.97 1.70 -10.28
CA GLU A 68 -1.63 0.60 -10.98
C GLU A 68 -0.65 -0.28 -11.77
N THR A 69 0.35 0.33 -12.42
CA THR A 69 1.41 -0.40 -13.13
C THR A 69 2.27 -1.22 -12.17
N ALA A 70 2.63 -0.64 -11.01
CA ALA A 70 3.37 -1.36 -9.98
C ALA A 70 2.54 -2.51 -9.40
N LEU A 71 1.26 -2.28 -9.14
CA LEU A 71 0.32 -3.31 -8.68
C LEU A 71 0.22 -4.45 -9.69
N ALA A 72 0.04 -4.17 -10.98
CA ALA A 72 0.04 -5.21 -12.03
C ALA A 72 1.37 -5.99 -12.07
N THR A 73 2.50 -5.30 -11.96
CA THR A 73 3.84 -5.92 -11.99
C THR A 73 4.08 -6.85 -10.79
N HIS A 74 3.58 -6.49 -9.60
CA HIS A 74 3.86 -7.23 -8.37
C HIS A 74 2.77 -8.22 -7.96
N LEU A 75 1.53 -8.01 -8.41
CA LEU A 75 0.38 -8.86 -8.09
C LEU A 75 0.03 -9.87 -9.19
N GLY A 76 0.49 -9.65 -10.44
CA GLY A 76 0.24 -10.54 -11.58
C GLY A 76 -1.07 -10.28 -12.28
#